data_AF-A0A376L0J3-F1
#
_entry.id   AF-A0A376L0J3-F1
#
_cell.length_a   1.000
_cell.length_b   1.000
_cell.length_c   1.000
_cell.angle_alpha   90.00
_cell.angle_beta   90.00
_cell.angle_gamma   90.00
#
_symmetry.space_group_name_H-M   'P 1'
#
loop_
_entity.id
_entity.type
_entity.pdbx_description
1 polymer ?
#
loop_
_entity_poly.entity_id
_entity_poly.type
_entity_poly.pdbx_seq_one_letter_code
_entity_poly.pdbx_strand_id
1 'polypeptide(L)' 'MQWLIHGHTHRPAVHELIANQQPAFRVVLGAWHTEGSMVKVTADDVELIHFPF' A
#
# COMPACT_ATOMS: atom_id res chain seq x y z
N MET A 1 3.84 -15.20 -2.92
CA MET A 1 3.40 -13.82 -3.26
C MET A 1 4.26 -12.85 -2.48
N GLN A 2 4.76 -11.79 -3.11
CA GLN A 2 5.76 -10.89 -2.52
C GLN A 2 5.24 -9.45 -2.44
N TRP A 3 5.69 -8.69 -1.44
CA TRP A 3 5.12 -7.38 -1.11
C TRP A 3 6.19 -6.34 -0.77
N LEU A 4 5.94 -5.10 -1.18
CA LEU A 4 6.66 -3.90 -0.79
C LEU A 4 5.65 -2.85 -0.33
N ILE A 5 5.89 -2.24 0.84
CA ILE A 5 5.11 -1.10 1.34
C ILE A 5 6.05 0.10 1.46
N HIS A 6 5.70 1.25 0.86
CA HIS A 6 6.46 2.49 1.02
C HIS A 6 5.55 3.74 1.01
N GLY A 7 6.13 4.89 1.39
CA GLY A 7 5.47 6.21 1.34
C GLY A 7 6.23 7.20 0.45
N HIS A 8 6.41 8.43 0.92
CA HIS A 8 7.18 9.54 0.30
C HIS A 8 6.61 10.14 -0.99
N THR A 9 6.09 9.34 -1.93
CA THR A 9 5.58 9.86 -3.21
C THR A 9 4.21 10.53 -3.10
N HIS A 10 3.50 10.31 -1.99
CA HIS A 10 2.16 10.84 -1.70
C HIS A 10 1.10 10.44 -2.75
N ARG A 11 1.25 9.27 -3.37
CA ARG A 11 0.38 8.75 -4.43
C ARG A 11 -0.21 7.39 -4.01
N PRO A 12 -1.27 7.38 -3.18
CA PRO A 12 -1.82 6.13 -2.64
C PRO A 12 -2.29 5.21 -3.77
N ALA A 13 -1.75 3.99 -3.83
CA ALA A 13 -2.07 3.00 -4.86
C ALA A 13 -1.53 1.61 -4.49
N VAL A 14 -2.12 0.57 -5.10
CA VAL A 14 -1.56 -0.78 -5.15
C VAL A 14 -1.13 -1.06 -6.59
N HIS A 15 0.14 -1.35 -6.79
CA HIS A 15 0.70 -1.68 -8.10
C HIS A 15 1.08 -3.15 -8.16
N GLU A 16 0.59 -3.88 -9.17
CA GLU A 16 1.06 -5.23 -9.49
C GLU A 16 2.33 -5.18 -10.36
N LEU A 17 3.26 -6.09 -10.12
CA LEU A 17 4.51 -6.25 -10.88
C LEU A 17 5.04 -7.69 -10.78
N ILE A 18 6.13 -7.98 -11.51
CA ILE A 18 6.87 -9.25 -11.38
C ILE A 18 8.18 -9.00 -10.63
N ALA A 19 8.44 -9.78 -9.58
CA ALA A 19 9.69 -9.80 -8.83
C ALA A 19 10.11 -11.25 -8.52
N ASN A 20 11.39 -11.57 -8.66
CA ASN A 20 11.89 -12.95 -8.51
C ASN A 20 11.09 -13.97 -9.35
N GLN A 21 10.71 -13.57 -10.57
CA GLN A 21 9.93 -14.40 -11.52
C GLN A 21 8.53 -14.81 -11.00
N GLN A 22 7.97 -14.07 -10.03
CA GLN A 22 6.63 -14.31 -9.47
C GLN A 22 5.82 -13.01 -9.37
N PRO A 23 4.48 -13.08 -9.36
CA PRO A 23 3.63 -11.92 -9.06
C PRO A 23 3.96 -11.30 -7.70
N ALA A 24 4.04 -9.97 -7.69
CA ALA A 24 4.38 -9.16 -6.53
C ALA A 24 3.58 -7.85 -6.54
N PHE A 25 3.50 -7.21 -5.38
CA PHE A 25 2.71 -5.99 -5.20
C PHE A 25 3.52 -4.91 -4.49
N ARG A 26 3.33 -3.66 -4.92
CA ARG A 26 3.85 -2.47 -4.28
C ARG A 26 2.70 -1.60 -3.81
N VAL A 27 2.55 -1.46 -2.50
CA VAL A 27 1.55 -0.61 -1.85
C VAL A 27 2.19 0.71 -1.46
N VAL A 28 1.54 1.80 -1.85
CA VAL A 28 2.01 3.17 -1.59
C VAL A 28 1.05 3.82 -0.59
N LEU A 29 1.59 4.30 0.53
CA LEU A 29 0.84 5.08 1.52
C LEU A 29 0.52 6.48 0.99
N GLY A 30 -0.68 6.97 1.31
CA GLY A 30 -1.04 8.37 1.16
C GLY A 30 -0.37 9.22 2.25
N ALA A 31 -0.20 10.51 1.99
CA ALA A 31 0.21 11.47 3.00
C ALA A 31 -1.00 12.13 3.65
N TRP A 32 -0.85 12.51 4.92
CA TRP A 32 -1.96 12.98 5.75
C TRP A 32 -2.23 14.47 5.56
N HIS A 33 -2.67 14.89 4.37
CA HIS A 33 -2.95 16.29 4.07
C HIS A 33 -4.35 16.72 4.53
N THR A 34 -5.37 15.91 4.24
CA THR A 34 -6.78 16.20 4.54
C THR A 34 -7.46 15.09 5.33
N GLU A 35 -6.91 13.88 5.27
CA GLU A 35 -7.37 12.67 5.93
C GLU A 35 -6.15 11.81 6.29
N GLY A 36 -6.31 10.89 7.23
CA GLY A 36 -5.33 9.86 7.53
C GLY A 36 -5.29 8.80 6.43
N SER A 37 -4.12 8.16 6.28
CA SER A 37 -3.90 7.02 5.37
C SER A 37 -3.08 5.95 6.09
N MET A 38 -3.52 4.71 6.02
CA MET A 38 -2.80 3.56 6.59
C MET A 38 -2.86 2.34 5.66
N VAL A 39 -1.89 1.45 5.82
CA VAL A 39 -1.95 0.09 5.28
C VAL A 39 -2.18 -0.87 6.43
N LYS A 40 -3.21 -1.69 6.35
CA LYS A 40 -3.53 -2.75 7.31
C LYS A 40 -3.19 -4.09 6.66
N VAL A 41 -2.37 -4.88 7.34
CA VAL A 41 -1.98 -6.23 6.90
C VAL A 41 -2.56 -7.23 7.90
N THR A 42 -3.28 -8.22 7.40
CA THR A 42 -3.78 -9.35 8.18
C THR A 42 -3.22 -10.67 7.65
N ALA A 43 -3.64 -11.79 8.21
CA ALA A 43 -3.32 -13.10 7.66
C ALA A 43 -4.02 -13.36 6.31
N ASP A 44 -5.14 -12.67 6.05
CA ASP A 44 -6.02 -12.92 4.90
C ASP A 44 -5.84 -11.87 3.79
N ASP A 45 -5.50 -10.62 4.15
CA ASP A 45 -5.50 -9.50 3.21
C ASP A 45 -4.51 -8.36 3.52
N VAL A 46 -4.38 -7.46 2.54
CA VAL A 46 -3.66 -6.18 2.63
C VAL A 46 -4.60 -5.08 2.14
N GLU A 47 -4.96 -4.16 3.03
CA GLU A 47 -5.91 -3.08 2.77
C GLU A 47 -5.20 -1.71 2.82
N LEU A 48 -5.41 -0.86 1.82
CA LEU A 48 -5.04 0.55 1.84
C LEU A 48 -6.27 1.38 2.22
N ILE A 49 -6.24 1.99 3.41
CA ILE A 49 -7.41 2.62 4.05
C ILE A 49 -7.16 4.12 4.22
N HIS A 50 -8.18 4.92 3.92
CA HIS A 50 -8.23 6.36 4.23
C HIS A 50 -9.28 6.61 5.31
N PHE A 51 -9.04 7.54 6.23
CA PHE A 51 -9.92 7.79 7.38
C PHE A 51 -9.87 9.26 7.83
N PRO A 52 -10.97 9.84 8.36
CA PRO A 52 -10.97 11.21 8.89
C PRO A 52 -10.07 11.34 10.13
N PHE A 53 -9.64 12.57 10.44
CA PHE A 53 -8.88 12.87 11.66
C PHE A 53 -9.68 12.69 12.95
#